data_AF-A0A533X957-F1
#
_entry.id   AF-A0A533X957-F1
#
_cell.length_a   1.000
_cell.length_b   1.000
_cell.length_c   1.000
_cell.angle_alpha   90.00
_cell.angle_beta   90.00
_cell.angle_gamma   90.00
#
_symmetry.space_group_name_H-M   'P 1'
#
loop_
_entity.id
_entity.type
_entity.pdbx_description
1 polymer ?
#
loop_
_entity_poly.entity_id
_entity_poly.type
_entity_poly.pdbx_seq_one_letter_code
_entity_poly.pdbx_strand_id
1 'polypeptide(L)'
;MLQIQAAGFLGLNPANAQQIGVAEGDRVRISNDQGEMTTTVKLLDRVPEGLALFPEHFAEDARRLLRLSTDPQTGVPSYRTAQVKIEKAQG
;
A
#
# COMPACT_ATOMS: atom_id res chain seq x y z
N MET A 1 -23.40 -8.75 -3.57
CA MET A 1 -23.35 -8.44 -2.12
C MET A 1 -22.42 -7.25 -1.92
N LEU A 2 -22.86 -6.22 -1.20
CA LEU A 2 -21.99 -5.11 -0.81
C LEU A 2 -21.15 -5.58 0.39
N GLN A 3 -19.85 -5.80 0.18
CA GLN A 3 -18.94 -6.23 1.25
C GLN A 3 -18.29 -4.99 1.88
N ILE A 4 -18.63 -4.71 3.13
CA ILE A 4 -18.04 -3.60 3.90
C ILE A 4 -16.74 -4.10 4.54
N GLN A 5 -15.63 -3.42 4.27
CA GLN A 5 -14.36 -3.71 4.90
C GLN A 5 -14.31 -3.04 6.28
N ALA A 6 -13.87 -3.75 7.32
CA ALA A 6 -13.76 -3.20 8.68
C ALA A 6 -12.40 -2.50 8.94
N ALA A 7 -11.39 -2.81 8.12
CA ALA A 7 -10.04 -2.26 8.21
C ALA A 7 -9.35 -2.24 6.83
N GLY A 8 -8.32 -1.41 6.69
CA GLY A 8 -7.46 -1.36 5.52
C GLY A 8 -6.37 -2.42 5.56
N PHE A 9 -6.15 -3.08 4.42
CA PHE A 9 -5.11 -4.09 4.23
C PHE A 9 -4.25 -3.72 3.03
N LEU A 10 -2.97 -4.09 3.07
CA LEU A 10 -2.09 -3.98 1.92
C LEU A 10 -2.32 -5.17 0.98
N GLY A 11 -2.97 -4.92 -0.14
CA GLY A 11 -3.13 -5.87 -1.22
C GLY A 11 -1.80 -6.13 -1.93
N LEU A 12 -1.35 -7.39 -1.96
CA LEU A 12 -0.15 -7.81 -2.68
C LEU A 12 -0.45 -9.00 -3.59
N ASN A 13 0.30 -9.10 -4.70
CA ASN A 13 0.34 -10.33 -5.47
C ASN A 13 1.05 -11.44 -4.65
N PRO A 14 0.56 -12.70 -4.67
CA PRO A 14 1.25 -13.82 -4.00
C PRO A 14 2.72 -13.97 -4.38
N ALA A 15 3.10 -13.73 -5.64
CA ALA A 15 4.48 -13.81 -6.10
C ALA A 15 5.37 -12.75 -5.42
N ASN A 16 4.90 -11.50 -5.29
CA ASN A 16 5.66 -10.48 -4.57
C ASN A 16 5.76 -10.78 -3.08
N ALA A 17 4.68 -11.29 -2.48
CA ALA A 17 4.67 -11.68 -1.08
C ALA A 17 5.74 -12.75 -0.80
N GLN A 18 5.85 -13.75 -1.69
CA GLN A 18 6.89 -14.77 -1.62
C GLN A 18 8.30 -14.18 -1.78
N GLN A 19 8.50 -13.26 -2.71
CA GLN A 19 9.81 -12.62 -2.95
C GLN A 19 10.32 -11.84 -1.73
N ILE A 20 9.43 -11.20 -0.97
CA ILE A 20 9.79 -10.41 0.22
C ILE A 20 9.57 -11.17 1.54
N GLY A 21 9.19 -12.44 1.48
CA GLY A 21 9.04 -13.32 2.64
C GLY A 21 7.86 -12.97 3.57
N VAL A 22 6.75 -12.44 3.04
CA VAL A 22 5.50 -12.13 3.78
C VAL A 22 4.37 -13.09 3.39
N ALA A 23 3.46 -13.33 4.31
CA ALA A 23 2.28 -14.18 4.14
C ALA A 23 0.97 -13.39 4.33
N GLU A 24 -0.15 -13.99 3.93
CA GLU A 24 -1.49 -13.49 4.25
C GLU A 24 -1.63 -13.27 5.76
N GLY A 25 -2.09 -12.09 6.17
CA GLY A 25 -2.25 -11.74 7.59
C GLY A 25 -0.98 -11.25 8.30
N ASP A 26 0.20 -11.28 7.66
CA ASP A 26 1.41 -10.72 8.26
C ASP A 26 1.27 -9.21 8.46
N ARG A 27 1.81 -8.73 9.58
CA ARG A 27 1.98 -7.30 9.85
C ARG A 27 3.24 -6.80 9.15
N VAL A 28 3.11 -5.76 8.34
CA VAL A 28 4.19 -5.18 7.55
C VAL A 28 4.32 -3.67 7.77
N ARG A 29 5.56 -3.19 7.80
CA ARG A 29 5.90 -1.78 7.75
C ARG A 29 6.08 -1.37 6.29
N ILE A 30 5.44 -0.27 5.91
CA ILE A 30 5.55 0.36 4.59
C ILE A 30 6.21 1.73 4.80
N SER A 31 7.31 2.02 4.10
CA SER A 31 8.07 3.25 4.34
C SER A 31 8.71 3.83 3.08
N ASN A 32 8.95 5.15 3.09
CA ASN A 32 9.76 5.88 2.12
C ASN A 32 10.39 7.13 2.78
N ASP A 33 10.88 8.07 1.97
CA ASP A 33 11.49 9.32 2.46
C ASP A 33 10.47 10.30 3.06
N GLN A 34 9.17 10.10 2.84
CA GLN A 34 8.10 10.94 3.40
C GLN A 34 7.60 10.45 4.76
N GLY A 35 7.71 9.15 5.03
CA GLY A 35 7.33 8.58 6.32
C GLY A 35 7.17 7.06 6.30
N GLU A 36 6.39 6.56 7.27
CA GLU A 36 6.11 5.14 7.42
C GLU A 36 4.71 4.89 8.00
N MET A 37 4.19 3.70 7.75
CA MET A 37 2.99 3.17 8.39
C MET A 37 3.11 1.66 8.58
N THR A 38 2.24 1.08 9.42
CA THR A 38 2.14 -0.37 9.58
C THR A 38 0.72 -0.84 9.25
N THR A 39 0.60 -1.96 8.56
CA THR A 39 -0.69 -2.57 8.21
C THR A 39 -0.56 -4.10 8.07
N THR A 40 -1.63 -4.77 7.68
CA THR A 40 -1.72 -6.21 7.49
C THR A 40 -1.79 -6.54 6.00
N VAL A 41 -1.07 -7.58 5.58
CA VAL A 41 -1.04 -8.06 4.19
C VAL A 41 -2.32 -8.82 3.87
N LYS A 42 -2.84 -8.58 2.66
CA LYS A 42 -3.85 -9.41 2.01
C LYS A 42 -3.39 -9.83 0.62
N LEU A 43 -3.39 -11.12 0.33
CA LEU A 43 -2.96 -11.64 -0.97
C LEU A 43 -4.13 -11.60 -1.95
N LEU A 44 -3.87 -11.02 -3.12
CA LEU A 44 -4.88 -10.78 -4.15
C LEU A 44 -4.25 -11.00 -5.54
N ASP A 45 -4.68 -12.06 -6.25
CA ASP A 45 -4.17 -12.38 -7.60
C ASP A 45 -4.43 -11.25 -8.61
N ARG A 46 -5.47 -10.43 -8.36
CA ARG A 46 -5.82 -9.27 -9.20
C ARG A 46 -4.84 -8.11 -9.09
N VAL A 47 -3.97 -8.10 -8.08
CA VAL A 47 -2.93 -7.07 -7.94
C VAL A 47 -1.78 -7.46 -8.86
N PRO A 48 -1.38 -6.61 -9.82
CA PRO A 48 -0.24 -6.91 -10.69
C PRO A 48 1.05 -7.05 -9.90
N GLU A 49 1.96 -7.89 -10.38
CA GLU A 49 3.29 -8.01 -9.80
C GLU A 49 4.04 -6.66 -9.81
N GLY A 50 4.76 -6.38 -8.72
CA GLY A 50 5.50 -5.12 -8.52
C GLY A 50 4.63 -3.97 -7.99
N LEU A 51 3.32 -4.18 -7.81
CA LEU A 51 2.41 -3.20 -7.25
C LEU A 51 1.85 -3.65 -5.90
N ALA A 52 1.51 -2.66 -5.08
CA ALA A 52 0.74 -2.84 -3.85
C ALA A 52 -0.49 -1.93 -3.89
N LEU A 53 -1.63 -2.42 -3.41
CA LEU A 53 -2.86 -1.65 -3.38
C LEU A 53 -3.30 -1.43 -1.94
N PHE A 54 -3.49 -0.17 -1.55
CA PHE A 54 -4.08 0.18 -0.27
C PHE A 54 -5.38 0.98 -0.46
N PRO A 55 -6.48 0.62 0.21
CA PRO A 55 -7.77 1.29 0.03
C PRO A 55 -7.77 2.74 0.54
N GLU A 56 -8.28 3.67 -0.29
CA GLU A 56 -8.29 5.12 0.01
C GLU A 56 -9.10 5.46 1.28
N HIS A 57 -10.20 4.77 1.53
CA HIS A 57 -11.07 5.03 2.68
C HIS A 57 -10.44 4.70 4.04
N PHE A 58 -9.29 4.01 4.05
CA PHE A 58 -8.47 3.77 5.25
C PHE A 58 -7.10 4.47 5.20
N ALA A 59 -6.88 5.36 4.23
CA ALA A 59 -5.55 5.88 3.89
C ALA A 59 -5.06 7.03 4.77
N GLU A 60 -5.63 7.27 5.96
CA GLU A 60 -5.20 8.38 6.83
C GLU A 60 -3.69 8.32 7.13
N ASP A 61 -3.18 7.17 7.56
CA ASP A 61 -1.73 6.98 7.76
C ASP A 61 -0.98 6.81 6.43
N ALA A 62 -1.59 6.18 5.42
CA ALA A 62 -0.96 5.97 4.11
C ALA A 62 -0.70 7.28 3.35
N ARG A 63 -1.49 8.33 3.60
CA ARG A 63 -1.30 9.67 3.02
C ARG A 63 0.07 10.26 3.37
N ARG A 64 0.69 9.86 4.48
CA ARG A 64 2.05 10.28 4.86
C ARG A 64 3.12 9.78 3.88
N LEU A 65 2.82 8.75 3.10
CA LEU A 65 3.72 8.20 2.08
C LEU A 65 3.56 8.88 0.72
N LEU A 66 2.47 9.63 0.49
CA LEU A 66 2.11 10.19 -0.81
C LEU A 66 2.65 11.61 -0.97
N ARG A 67 3.31 11.89 -2.09
CA ARG A 67 3.72 13.24 -2.47
C ARG A 67 2.69 13.86 -3.40
N LEU A 68 2.20 15.04 -3.05
CA LEU A 68 1.41 15.86 -3.96
C LEU A 68 2.33 16.41 -5.05
N SER A 69 2.02 16.10 -6.30
CA SER A 69 2.68 16.66 -7.47
C SER A 69 1.63 17.24 -8.40
N THR A 70 1.89 18.40 -8.99
CA THR A 70 0.95 19.03 -9.93
C THR A 70 1.41 18.77 -11.36
N ASP A 71 0.51 18.31 -12.21
CA ASP A 71 0.80 18.12 -13.63
C ASP A 71 1.11 19.49 -14.29
N PRO A 72 2.28 19.66 -14.93
CA PRO A 72 2.71 20.96 -15.43
C PRO A 72 1.93 21.45 -16.65
N GLN A 73 1.20 20.57 -17.34
CA GLN A 73 0.40 20.95 -18.52
C GLN A 73 -1.03 21.33 -18.15
N THR A 74 -1.65 20.56 -17.26
CA THR A 74 -3.08 20.64 -16.93
C THR A 74 -3.35 21.31 -15.59
N GLY A 75 -2.36 21.41 -14.71
CA GLY A 75 -2.52 21.91 -13.34
C GLY A 75 -3.22 20.93 -12.39
N VAL A 76 -3.50 19.70 -12.83
CA VAL A 76 -4.21 18.71 -12.02
C VAL A 76 -3.29 18.15 -10.92
N PRO A 77 -3.72 18.10 -9.66
CA PRO A 77 -2.97 17.45 -8.60
C PRO A 77 -2.99 15.92 -8.76
N SER A 78 -1.81 15.31 -8.69
CA SER A 78 -1.58 13.88 -8.63
C SER A 78 -1.00 13.50 -7.27
N TYR A 79 -1.66 12.57 -6.59
CA TYR A 79 -1.28 12.11 -5.25
C TYR A 79 -1.67 10.64 -5.00
N ARG A 80 -1.68 9.78 -6.04
CA ARG A 80 -2.24 8.42 -5.93
C ARG A 80 -1.21 7.29 -5.82
N THR A 81 0.06 7.57 -6.09
CA THR A 81 1.11 6.54 -6.15
C THR A 81 2.34 7.02 -5.42
N ALA A 82 3.02 6.10 -4.74
CA ALA A 82 4.33 6.34 -4.14
C ALA A 82 5.20 5.09 -4.30
N GLN A 83 6.51 5.29 -4.42
CA GLN A 83 7.46 4.21 -4.25
C GLN A 83 7.68 3.99 -2.76
N VAL A 84 7.67 2.73 -2.34
CA VAL A 84 7.76 2.34 -0.93
C VAL A 84 8.60 1.08 -0.78
N LYS A 85 9.21 0.94 0.38
CA LYS A 85 9.80 -0.30 0.87
C LYS A 85 8.78 -1.02 1.75
N ILE A 86 8.66 -2.34 1.60
CA ILE A 86 7.77 -3.19 2.41
C ILE A 86 8.64 -4.19 3.16
N GLU A 87 8.46 -4.25 4.48
CA GLU A 87 9.22 -5.13 5.38
C GLU A 87 8.29 -5.75 6.42
N LYS A 88 8.61 -6.96 6.90
CA LYS A 88 7.91 -7.51 8.08
C LYS A 88 8.06 -6.56 9.27
N ALA A 89 6.94 -6.21 9.89
CA ALA A 89 6.99 -5.48 11.14
C ALA A 89 7.53 -6.43 12.21
N GLN A 90 8.63 -6.07 12.84
CA GLN A 90 9.12 -6.81 14.01
C GLN A 90 8.12 -6.59 15.16
N GLY A 91 7.75 -7.68 15.83
CA GLY A 91 6.97 -7.64 17.07
C GLY A 91 7.77 -7.08 18.23
#